data_AF-A0A525JJT8-F1
#
_entry.id   AF-A0A525JJT8-F1
#
_cell.length_a   1.000
_cell.length_b   1.000
_cell.length_c   1.000
_cell.angle_alpha   90.00
_cell.angle_beta   90.00
_cell.angle_gamma   90.00
#
_symmetry.space_group_name_H-M   'P 1'
#
loop_
_entity.id
_entity.type
_entity.pdbx_description
1 polymer ?
#
loop_
_entity_poly.entity_id
_entity_poly.type
_entity_poly.pdbx_seq_one_letter_code
_entity_poly.pdbx_strand_id
1 'polypeptide(L)'
;MDILVGGSIRKVLGREMLDAASRWPVCEVVPENWNPDDPSDVQALTSLNSQCKILLHSLSLNVLGPSCPHFVTWRVQAWSRILGINLVTDHFCWSATDAHSLGVFVPPIDDIDVLKIRVRALKQMIGMPFGLENICLSANDPIFSSRYHRALTQVCRDEGVSVLVDLENLRLDTLSSGASFDELFSYYDDVEICGYHVAGSTAGDLVLDTHDQPVPDQTLQLLLKCFSARPGPVIYERDYALDVTEISNEIRRIAAYLEGGLGTPTR
;
A
#
# COMPACT_ATOMS: atom_id res chain seq x y z
N MET A 1 -10.60 19.00 -7.09
CA MET A 1 -10.13 17.96 -6.15
C MET A 1 -8.68 17.71 -6.50
N ASP A 2 -7.78 17.81 -5.54
CA ASP A 2 -6.35 17.66 -5.83
C ASP A 2 -6.02 16.18 -5.96
N ILE A 3 -5.62 15.76 -7.17
CA ILE A 3 -5.24 14.38 -7.47
C ILE A 3 -3.79 14.20 -7.04
N LEU A 4 -3.57 13.45 -5.97
CA LEU A 4 -2.24 13.15 -5.43
C LEU A 4 -1.77 11.81 -5.98
N VAL A 5 -1.01 11.83 -7.08
CA VAL A 5 -0.39 10.62 -7.65
C VAL A 5 1.12 10.68 -7.47
N GLY A 6 1.67 9.62 -6.91
CA GLY A 6 3.09 9.47 -6.60
C GLY A 6 3.59 8.06 -6.85
N GLY A 7 4.75 7.75 -6.31
CA GLY A 7 5.28 6.38 -6.30
C GLY A 7 6.11 6.11 -5.05
N SER A 8 6.37 4.83 -4.81
CA SER A 8 7.22 4.37 -3.72
C SER A 8 8.68 4.66 -4.05
N ILE A 9 9.39 5.35 -3.14
CA ILE A 9 10.78 5.74 -3.37
C ILE A 9 11.74 4.61 -3.02
N ARG A 10 12.71 4.39 -3.89
CA ARG A 10 13.71 3.32 -3.76
C ARG A 10 15.06 3.94 -3.37
N LYS A 11 15.50 3.70 -2.13
CA LYS A 11 16.78 4.25 -1.62
C LYS A 11 17.99 3.89 -2.50
N VAL A 12 17.97 2.70 -3.12
CA VAL A 12 19.05 2.23 -4.02
C VAL A 12 19.26 3.13 -5.25
N LEU A 13 18.21 3.84 -5.69
CA LEU A 13 18.27 4.80 -6.80
C LEU A 13 18.79 6.20 -6.35
N GLY A 14 19.07 6.35 -5.05
CA GLY A 14 19.82 7.46 -4.49
C GLY A 14 19.22 8.84 -4.80
N ARG A 15 20.11 9.78 -5.15
CA ARG A 15 19.75 11.19 -5.32
C ARG A 15 18.79 11.43 -6.48
N GLU A 16 18.92 10.68 -7.56
CA GLU A 16 18.06 10.81 -8.74
C GLU A 16 16.59 10.55 -8.39
N MET A 17 16.34 9.51 -7.59
CA MET A 17 15.00 9.19 -7.09
C MET A 17 14.45 10.29 -6.17
N LEU A 18 15.25 10.81 -5.24
CA LEU A 18 14.84 11.90 -4.37
C LEU A 18 14.51 13.19 -5.15
N ASP A 19 15.34 13.53 -6.14
CA ASP A 19 15.10 14.70 -6.99
C ASP A 19 13.84 14.51 -7.85
N ALA A 20 13.52 13.29 -8.30
CA ALA A 20 12.25 13.01 -8.97
C ALA A 20 11.05 13.08 -8.02
N ALA A 21 11.13 12.44 -6.86
CA ALA A 21 10.08 12.42 -5.86
C ALA A 21 9.71 13.82 -5.36
N SER A 22 10.67 14.75 -5.30
CA SER A 22 10.43 16.15 -4.94
C SER A 22 9.47 16.90 -5.89
N ARG A 23 9.25 16.36 -7.10
CA ARG A 23 8.36 16.92 -8.11
C ARG A 23 6.99 16.24 -8.14
N TRP A 24 6.81 15.16 -7.37
CA TRP A 24 5.53 14.49 -7.24
C TRP A 24 4.71 15.16 -6.12
N PRO A 25 3.37 15.15 -6.20
CA PRO A 25 2.52 15.68 -5.13
C PRO A 25 2.54 14.80 -3.87
N VAL A 26 2.81 13.50 -4.01
CA VAL A 26 2.93 12.53 -2.93
C VAL A 26 4.02 11.50 -3.27
N CYS A 27 4.64 10.91 -2.26
CA CYS A 27 5.50 9.75 -2.40
C CYS A 27 5.39 8.86 -1.17
N GLU A 28 5.81 7.61 -1.31
CA GLU A 28 5.78 6.65 -0.22
C GLU A 28 7.18 6.19 0.17
N VAL A 29 7.40 6.04 1.47
CA VAL A 29 8.65 5.60 2.08
C VAL A 29 8.41 4.31 2.83
N VAL A 30 9.23 3.29 2.50
CA VAL A 30 9.38 2.09 3.33
C VAL A 30 10.33 2.39 4.50
N PRO A 31 9.83 2.54 5.74
CA PRO A 31 10.62 3.03 6.86
C PRO A 31 11.83 2.16 7.19
N GLU A 32 11.78 0.85 6.91
CA GLU A 32 12.86 -0.11 7.14
C GLU A 32 14.08 0.17 6.27
N ASN A 33 13.89 0.74 5.09
CA ASN A 33 14.97 1.04 4.15
C ASN A 33 15.81 2.27 4.55
N TRP A 34 15.28 3.12 5.44
CA TRP A 34 15.91 4.38 5.84
C TRP A 34 16.23 4.37 7.33
N ASN A 35 17.45 4.77 7.69
CA ASN A 35 17.94 4.78 9.06
C ASN A 35 17.72 6.14 9.73
N PRO A 36 16.82 6.26 10.72
CA PRO A 36 16.58 7.53 11.40
C PRO A 36 17.75 7.98 12.30
N ASP A 37 18.74 7.11 12.55
CA ASP A 37 19.99 7.48 13.23
C ASP A 37 21.09 7.93 12.25
N ASP A 38 20.88 7.83 10.93
CA ASP A 38 21.82 8.30 9.91
C ASP A 38 21.49 9.75 9.52
N PRO A 39 22.36 10.73 9.82
CA PRO A 39 22.12 12.14 9.49
C PRO A 39 21.86 12.38 8.00
N SER A 40 22.44 11.57 7.10
CA SER A 40 22.23 11.69 5.65
C SER A 40 20.80 11.28 5.27
N ASP A 41 20.29 10.19 5.84
CA ASP A 41 18.90 9.75 5.60
C ASP A 41 17.91 10.75 6.18
N VAL A 42 18.18 11.26 7.40
CA VAL A 42 17.34 12.29 8.04
C VAL A 42 17.30 13.55 7.18
N GLN A 43 18.45 14.04 6.71
CA GLN A 43 18.52 15.21 5.84
C GLN A 43 17.76 14.98 4.53
N ALA A 44 17.94 13.81 3.90
CA ALA A 44 17.28 13.45 2.66
C ALA A 44 15.75 13.47 2.79
N LEU A 45 15.19 12.73 3.76
CA LEU A 45 13.74 12.63 3.93
C LEU A 45 13.13 13.93 4.46
N THR A 46 13.81 14.66 5.34
CA THR A 46 13.32 15.97 5.81
C THR A 46 13.26 16.99 4.68
N SER A 47 14.27 17.01 3.80
CA SER A 47 14.27 17.88 2.63
C SER A 47 13.13 17.51 1.68
N LEU A 48 12.94 16.22 1.41
CA LEU A 48 11.85 15.73 0.56
C LEU A 48 10.46 16.08 1.13
N ASN A 49 10.26 15.91 2.44
CA ASN A 49 9.00 16.19 3.13
C ASN A 49 8.59 17.67 3.07
N SER A 50 9.54 18.57 2.79
CA SER A 50 9.25 20.00 2.59
C SER A 50 8.70 20.32 1.19
N GLN A 51 8.77 19.37 0.26
CA GLN A 51 8.46 19.54 -1.17
C GLN A 51 7.32 18.62 -1.64
N CYS A 52 7.17 17.45 -1.00
CA CYS A 52 6.25 16.40 -1.37
C CYS A 52 5.63 15.78 -0.10
N LYS A 53 4.37 15.38 -0.17
CA LYS A 53 3.73 14.65 0.94
C LYS A 53 4.32 13.26 1.05
N ILE A 54 4.89 12.90 2.20
CA ILE A 54 5.39 11.55 2.46
C ILE A 54 4.32 10.70 3.15
N LEU A 55 4.10 9.50 2.65
CA LEU A 55 3.38 8.40 3.31
C LEU A 55 4.37 7.35 3.81
N LEU A 56 4.02 6.63 4.87
CA LEU A 56 4.79 5.50 5.37
C LEU A 56 4.04 4.21 5.08
N HIS A 57 4.70 3.27 4.41
CA HIS A 57 4.19 1.93 4.16
C HIS A 57 5.27 0.92 4.52
N SER A 58 5.03 0.15 5.58
CA SER A 58 5.94 -0.85 6.12
C SER A 58 5.72 -2.19 5.41
N LEU A 59 6.78 -2.98 5.28
CA LEU A 59 6.73 -4.33 4.70
C LEU A 59 6.93 -5.43 5.75
N SER A 60 7.25 -5.04 6.98
CA SER A 60 7.85 -5.92 8.00
C SER A 60 7.19 -5.83 9.37
N LEU A 61 6.03 -5.17 9.53
CA LEU A 61 5.33 -5.19 10.82
C LEU A 61 4.78 -6.58 11.15
N ASN A 62 4.62 -7.46 10.14
CA ASN A 62 4.12 -8.82 10.30
C ASN A 62 2.79 -8.84 11.05
N VAL A 63 1.81 -8.11 10.53
CA VAL A 63 0.63 -7.63 11.29
C VAL A 63 -0.13 -8.75 11.98
N LEU A 64 -0.30 -9.87 11.29
CA LEU A 64 -1.03 -11.01 11.82
C LEU A 64 -0.08 -12.05 12.41
N GLY A 65 1.23 -11.87 12.36
CA GLY A 65 2.23 -12.82 12.84
C GLY A 65 2.33 -13.00 14.35
N PRO A 66 3.13 -13.99 14.77
CA PRO A 66 3.35 -14.29 16.18
C PRO A 66 4.03 -13.12 16.91
N SER A 67 4.87 -12.37 16.19
CA SER A 67 5.57 -11.21 16.71
C SER A 67 5.90 -10.21 15.59
N CYS A 68 5.97 -8.94 15.99
CA CYS A 68 6.45 -7.85 15.15
C CYS A 68 7.87 -7.48 15.58
N PRO A 69 8.84 -7.35 14.66
CA PRO A 69 10.21 -7.02 15.04
C PRO A 69 10.30 -5.62 15.66
N HIS A 70 10.91 -5.53 16.85
CA HIS A 70 11.08 -4.26 17.58
C HIS A 70 11.78 -3.16 16.77
N PHE A 71 12.71 -3.51 15.89
CA PHE A 71 13.41 -2.51 15.08
C PHE A 71 12.47 -1.82 14.07
N VAL A 72 11.45 -2.52 13.55
CA VAL A 72 10.50 -1.99 12.56
C VAL A 72 9.61 -0.95 13.21
N THR A 73 8.99 -1.30 14.34
CA THR A 73 8.13 -0.38 15.11
C THR A 73 8.88 0.86 15.58
N TRP A 74 10.13 0.70 16.04
CA TRP A 74 10.99 1.83 16.39
C TRP A 74 11.27 2.75 15.20
N ARG A 75 11.57 2.21 14.01
CA ARG A 75 11.80 3.02 12.79
C ARG A 75 10.56 3.79 12.38
N VAL A 76 9.41 3.13 12.38
CA VAL A 76 8.11 3.78 12.10
C VAL A 76 7.87 4.95 13.06
N GLN A 77 8.03 4.73 14.36
CA GLN A 77 7.87 5.77 15.38
C GLN A 77 8.88 6.91 15.24
N ALA A 78 10.13 6.60 14.87
CA ALA A 78 11.17 7.59 14.66
C ALA A 78 10.86 8.46 13.44
N TRP A 79 10.51 7.85 12.30
CA TRP A 79 10.16 8.60 11.09
C TRP A 79 8.87 9.39 11.26
N SER A 80 7.88 8.86 11.96
CA SER A 80 6.69 9.62 12.37
C SER A 80 7.07 10.89 13.12
N ARG A 81 7.94 10.80 14.13
CA ARG A 81 8.40 11.95 14.93
C ARG A 81 9.22 12.95 14.11
N ILE A 82 10.13 12.46 13.27
CA ILE A 82 11.04 13.31 12.48
C ILE A 82 10.29 14.05 11.37
N LEU A 83 9.38 13.36 10.66
CA LEU A 83 8.70 13.88 9.48
C LEU A 83 7.29 14.44 9.80
N GLY A 84 6.79 14.26 11.02
CA GLY A 84 5.45 14.68 11.41
C GLY A 84 4.33 13.85 10.76
N ILE A 85 4.63 12.62 10.35
CA ILE A 85 3.68 11.71 9.70
C ILE A 85 2.90 10.96 10.77
N ASN A 86 1.59 10.87 10.60
CA ASN A 86 0.66 10.32 11.59
C ASN A 86 -0.11 9.09 11.10
N LEU A 87 0.32 8.46 10.00
CA LEU A 87 -0.26 7.22 9.50
C LEU A 87 0.86 6.33 8.97
N VAL A 88 0.79 5.04 9.27
CA VAL A 88 1.60 4.00 8.65
C VAL A 88 0.68 2.88 8.18
N THR A 89 0.94 2.34 7.00
CA THR A 89 0.23 1.18 6.44
C THR A 89 1.14 -0.03 6.39
N ASP A 90 0.56 -1.23 6.44
CA ASP A 90 1.22 -2.51 6.14
C ASP A 90 0.15 -3.54 5.76
N HIS A 91 0.55 -4.72 5.37
CA HIS A 91 -0.27 -5.77 4.79
C HIS A 91 -1.06 -6.54 5.83
N PHE A 92 -2.33 -6.83 5.53
CA PHE A 92 -3.16 -7.73 6.32
C PHE A 92 -2.78 -9.19 6.05
N CYS A 93 -1.64 -9.61 6.59
CA CYS A 93 -1.05 -10.93 6.35
C CYS A 93 -0.11 -11.38 7.46
N TRP A 94 0.39 -12.61 7.28
CA TRP A 94 1.64 -13.10 7.84
C TRP A 94 2.78 -12.88 6.86
N SER A 95 3.89 -12.28 7.31
CA SER A 95 5.09 -12.06 6.50
C SER A 95 6.36 -12.64 7.14
N ALA A 96 6.30 -13.07 8.40
CA ALA A 96 7.44 -13.65 9.11
C ALA A 96 7.02 -14.67 10.20
N THR A 97 7.93 -15.59 10.49
CA THR A 97 7.96 -16.37 11.74
C THR A 97 8.80 -15.65 12.79
N ASP A 98 8.87 -16.18 14.01
CA ASP A 98 9.74 -15.62 15.06
C ASP A 98 11.24 -15.61 14.69
N ALA A 99 11.66 -16.45 13.74
CA ALA A 99 13.06 -16.59 13.35
C ALA A 99 13.40 -15.95 12.00
N HIS A 100 12.47 -15.95 11.05
CA HIS A 100 12.75 -15.61 9.64
C HIS A 100 11.57 -14.92 8.96
N SER A 101 11.88 -13.99 8.05
CA SER A 101 10.95 -13.53 7.03
C SER A 101 10.56 -14.70 6.13
N LEU A 102 9.28 -14.75 5.74
CA LEU A 102 8.76 -15.75 4.81
C LEU A 102 9.12 -15.41 3.36
N GLY A 103 9.48 -14.16 3.08
CA GLY A 103 9.66 -13.66 1.71
C GLY A 103 8.39 -13.63 0.86
N VAL A 104 7.23 -13.92 1.48
CA VAL A 104 5.91 -13.94 0.87
C VAL A 104 4.86 -13.48 1.89
N PHE A 105 3.76 -12.92 1.40
CA PHE A 105 2.59 -12.63 2.23
C PHE A 105 1.64 -13.82 2.24
N VAL A 106 1.31 -14.29 3.44
CA VAL A 106 0.39 -15.40 3.64
C VAL A 106 -0.92 -14.87 4.25
N PRO A 107 -2.07 -15.09 3.60
CA PRO A 107 -3.36 -14.60 4.09
C PRO A 107 -3.76 -15.30 5.40
N PRO A 108 -4.52 -14.63 6.29
CA PRO A 108 -4.98 -15.19 7.55
C PRO A 108 -5.91 -16.40 7.38
N ILE A 109 -5.67 -17.46 8.15
CA ILE A 109 -6.56 -18.61 8.35
C ILE A 109 -7.23 -18.64 9.73
N ASP A 110 -6.80 -17.76 10.64
CA ASP A 110 -7.27 -17.69 12.02
C ASP A 110 -8.72 -17.17 12.13
N ASP A 111 -9.28 -17.32 13.33
CA ASP A 111 -10.57 -16.75 13.70
C ASP A 111 -10.50 -15.22 13.80
N ILE A 112 -11.61 -14.56 13.46
CA ILE A 112 -11.72 -13.10 13.41
C ILE A 112 -11.35 -12.43 14.75
N ASP A 113 -11.68 -13.04 15.89
CA ASP A 113 -11.37 -12.48 17.20
C ASP A 113 -9.86 -12.50 17.48
N VAL A 114 -9.15 -13.52 16.99
CA VAL A 114 -7.69 -13.59 17.06
C VAL A 114 -7.06 -12.49 16.21
N LEU A 115 -7.57 -12.28 14.99
CA LEU A 115 -7.08 -11.22 14.09
C LEU A 115 -7.22 -9.84 14.72
N LYS A 116 -8.38 -9.54 15.33
CA LYS A 116 -8.62 -8.30 16.07
C LYS A 116 -7.65 -8.10 17.22
N ILE A 117 -7.40 -9.14 18.02
CA ILE A 117 -6.45 -9.07 19.13
C ILE A 117 -5.04 -8.72 18.64
N ARG A 118 -4.58 -9.34 17.54
CA ARG A 118 -3.25 -9.07 16.97
C ARG A 118 -3.13 -7.64 16.45
N VAL A 119 -4.12 -7.19 15.68
CA VAL A 119 -4.15 -5.81 15.13
C VAL A 119 -4.21 -4.78 16.25
N ARG A 120 -5.00 -5.02 17.30
CA ARG A 120 -5.07 -4.15 18.48
C ARG A 120 -3.73 -4.08 19.22
N ALA A 121 -3.07 -5.21 19.44
CA ALA A 121 -1.78 -5.26 20.11
C ALA A 121 -0.71 -4.52 19.30
N LEU A 122 -0.68 -4.72 17.97
CA LEU A 122 0.22 -3.99 17.09
C LEU A 122 -0.06 -2.49 17.12
N LYS A 123 -1.33 -2.07 17.01
CA LYS A 123 -1.71 -0.66 17.05
C LYS A 123 -1.28 0.01 18.36
N GLN A 124 -1.45 -0.67 19.49
CA GLN A 124 -0.98 -0.19 20.79
C GLN A 124 0.55 -0.06 20.86
N MET A 125 1.28 -1.02 20.28
CA MET A 125 2.73 -1.01 20.26
C MET A 125 3.31 0.08 19.35
N ILE A 126 2.73 0.29 18.15
CA ILE A 126 3.15 1.38 17.24
C ILE A 126 2.79 2.74 17.85
N GLY A 127 1.61 2.85 18.48
CA GLY A 127 1.22 4.06 19.21
C GLY A 127 0.77 5.22 18.31
N MET A 128 0.34 4.94 17.08
CA MET A 128 -0.15 5.94 16.13
C MET A 128 -1.22 5.34 15.20
N PRO A 129 -1.95 6.17 14.43
CA PRO A 129 -2.88 5.65 13.41
C PRO A 129 -2.20 4.69 12.44
N PHE A 130 -2.95 3.65 12.10
CA PHE A 130 -2.46 2.49 11.35
C PHE A 130 -3.50 2.11 10.30
N GLY A 131 -3.04 1.70 9.12
CA GLY A 131 -3.89 1.19 8.04
C GLY A 131 -3.44 -0.18 7.55
N LEU A 132 -4.37 -0.92 6.96
CA LEU A 132 -4.16 -2.27 6.48
C LEU A 132 -4.37 -2.38 4.98
N GLU A 133 -3.46 -3.09 4.32
CA GLU A 133 -3.53 -3.34 2.87
C GLU A 133 -3.98 -4.77 2.54
N ASN A 134 -4.77 -4.91 1.47
CA ASN A 134 -5.12 -6.20 0.90
C ASN A 134 -3.97 -6.80 0.09
N ILE A 135 -3.70 -8.08 0.28
CA ILE A 135 -2.66 -8.80 -0.46
C ILE A 135 -3.24 -9.55 -1.67
N CYS A 136 -2.38 -9.97 -2.59
CA CYS A 136 -2.72 -10.92 -3.64
C CYS A 136 -3.13 -12.29 -3.06
N LEU A 137 -4.28 -12.82 -3.48
CA LEU A 137 -4.79 -14.13 -3.07
C LEU A 137 -4.62 -15.14 -4.21
N SER A 138 -3.52 -15.91 -4.20
CA SER A 138 -3.27 -16.98 -5.18
C SER A 138 -4.09 -18.26 -4.95
N ALA A 139 -5.28 -18.16 -4.33
CA ALA A 139 -6.00 -19.31 -3.79
C ALA A 139 -6.93 -20.02 -4.80
N ASN A 140 -7.24 -19.41 -5.95
CA ASN A 140 -8.26 -19.89 -6.91
C ASN A 140 -9.57 -20.37 -6.23
N ASP A 141 -9.96 -19.71 -5.13
CA ASP A 141 -11.10 -20.09 -4.29
C ASP A 141 -11.94 -18.84 -3.93
N PRO A 142 -13.15 -18.69 -4.48
CA PRO A 142 -14.00 -17.53 -4.20
C PRO A 142 -14.52 -17.46 -2.77
N ILE A 143 -14.67 -18.60 -2.08
CA ILE A 143 -15.08 -18.62 -0.67
C ILE A 143 -13.93 -18.09 0.18
N PHE A 144 -12.70 -18.48 -0.14
CA PHE A 144 -11.51 -17.99 0.53
C PHE A 144 -11.32 -16.48 0.33
N SER A 145 -11.41 -16.00 -0.91
CA SER A 145 -11.35 -14.56 -1.24
C SER A 145 -12.40 -13.75 -0.47
N SER A 146 -13.67 -14.18 -0.51
CA SER A 146 -14.76 -13.53 0.24
C SER A 146 -14.48 -13.49 1.75
N ARG A 147 -13.97 -14.59 2.32
CA ARG A 147 -13.63 -14.66 3.74
C ARG A 147 -12.48 -13.70 4.08
N TYR A 148 -11.46 -13.61 3.24
CA TYR A 148 -10.34 -12.69 3.43
C TYR A 148 -10.79 -11.23 3.44
N HIS A 149 -11.48 -10.77 2.40
CA HIS A 149 -11.91 -9.36 2.29
C HIS A 149 -12.89 -8.97 3.39
N ARG A 150 -13.80 -9.89 3.77
CA ARG A 150 -14.70 -9.69 4.91
C ARG A 150 -13.93 -9.59 6.22
N ALA A 151 -12.93 -10.45 6.44
CA ALA A 151 -12.12 -10.41 7.65
C ALA A 151 -11.31 -9.11 7.75
N LEU A 152 -10.64 -8.69 6.67
CA LEU A 152 -9.90 -7.42 6.60
C LEU A 152 -10.81 -6.25 6.98
N THR A 153 -11.93 -6.10 6.27
CA THR A 153 -12.81 -4.94 6.44
C THR A 153 -13.53 -4.94 7.80
N GLN A 154 -13.89 -6.13 8.32
CA GLN A 154 -14.45 -6.25 9.67
C GLN A 154 -13.43 -5.90 10.75
N VAL A 155 -12.18 -6.37 10.64
CA VAL A 155 -11.11 -5.97 11.57
C VAL A 155 -10.87 -4.47 11.49
N CYS A 156 -10.80 -3.88 10.29
CA CYS A 156 -10.61 -2.45 10.11
C CYS A 156 -11.68 -1.63 10.81
N ARG A 157 -12.95 -2.02 10.64
CA ARG A 157 -14.08 -1.37 11.27
C ARG A 157 -14.04 -1.49 12.80
N ASP A 158 -13.85 -2.71 13.31
CA ASP A 158 -13.95 -2.99 14.74
C ASP A 158 -12.75 -2.43 15.53
N GLU A 159 -11.56 -2.40 14.92
CA GLU A 159 -10.35 -1.86 15.54
C GLU A 159 -10.07 -0.39 15.19
N GLY A 160 -10.89 0.23 14.34
CA GLY A 160 -10.73 1.63 13.92
C GLY A 160 -9.38 1.86 13.24
N VAL A 161 -9.10 1.08 12.19
CA VAL A 161 -7.93 1.22 11.31
C VAL A 161 -8.41 1.38 9.88
N SER A 162 -7.68 2.17 9.08
CA SER A 162 -8.05 2.44 7.69
C SER A 162 -7.64 1.30 6.76
N VAL A 163 -8.09 1.35 5.51
CA VAL A 163 -7.67 0.43 4.45
C VAL A 163 -6.88 1.18 3.38
N LEU A 164 -5.72 0.66 3.03
CA LEU A 164 -5.01 0.96 1.80
C LEU A 164 -5.43 -0.07 0.76
N VAL A 165 -6.01 0.35 -0.36
CA VAL A 165 -6.53 -0.60 -1.35
C VAL A 165 -5.51 -0.77 -2.47
N ASP A 166 -4.90 -1.95 -2.54
CA ASP A 166 -4.12 -2.35 -3.72
C ASP A 166 -5.07 -2.88 -4.80
N LEU A 167 -5.15 -2.12 -5.89
CA LEU A 167 -6.03 -2.41 -7.00
C LEU A 167 -5.49 -3.47 -7.94
N GLU A 168 -4.18 -3.67 -8.00
CA GLU A 168 -3.59 -4.76 -8.77
C GLU A 168 -3.84 -6.08 -8.05
N ASN A 169 -3.66 -6.14 -6.73
CA ASN A 169 -4.03 -7.30 -5.92
C ASN A 169 -5.50 -7.64 -6.04
N LEU A 170 -6.37 -6.63 -6.00
CA LEU A 170 -7.81 -6.84 -6.17
C LEU A 170 -8.15 -7.35 -7.59
N ARG A 171 -7.49 -6.81 -8.63
CA ARG A 171 -7.64 -7.29 -10.01
C ARG A 171 -7.16 -8.73 -10.16
N LEU A 172 -6.01 -9.07 -9.60
CA LEU A 172 -5.48 -10.43 -9.61
C LEU A 172 -6.44 -11.41 -8.89
N ASP A 173 -7.09 -10.98 -7.81
CA ASP A 173 -8.11 -11.78 -7.14
C ASP A 173 -9.37 -11.98 -7.99
N THR A 174 -9.79 -11.01 -8.81
CA THR A 174 -10.89 -11.24 -9.78
C THR A 174 -10.56 -12.35 -10.78
N LEU A 175 -9.28 -12.51 -11.15
CA LEU A 175 -8.84 -13.56 -12.07
C LEU A 175 -8.77 -14.93 -11.40
N SER A 176 -8.34 -15.00 -10.14
CA SER A 176 -8.19 -16.26 -9.42
C SER A 176 -9.54 -16.79 -8.90
N SER A 177 -10.35 -15.94 -8.28
CA SER A 177 -11.62 -16.31 -7.64
C SER A 177 -12.79 -16.42 -8.62
N GLY A 178 -12.73 -15.70 -9.75
CA GLY A 178 -13.85 -15.51 -10.66
C GLY A 178 -14.91 -14.51 -10.17
N ALA A 179 -14.70 -13.85 -9.03
CA ALA A 179 -15.56 -12.77 -8.56
C ALA A 179 -15.39 -11.52 -9.44
N SER A 180 -16.47 -10.75 -9.59
CA SER A 180 -16.38 -9.44 -10.23
C SER A 180 -15.70 -8.43 -9.32
N PHE A 181 -15.09 -7.41 -9.91
CA PHE A 181 -14.49 -6.32 -9.15
C PHE A 181 -15.50 -5.63 -8.23
N ASP A 182 -16.74 -5.46 -8.69
CA ASP A 182 -17.78 -4.76 -7.92
C ASP A 182 -18.17 -5.55 -6.67
N GLU A 183 -18.23 -6.87 -6.77
CA GLU A 183 -18.43 -7.75 -5.62
C GLU A 183 -17.28 -7.62 -4.62
N LEU A 184 -16.02 -7.63 -5.08
CA LEU A 184 -14.86 -7.50 -4.18
C LEU A 184 -14.76 -6.08 -3.58
N PHE A 185 -15.00 -5.04 -4.37
CA PHE A 185 -14.91 -3.66 -3.89
C PHE A 185 -16.02 -3.31 -2.90
N SER A 186 -17.19 -3.97 -3.00
CA SER A 186 -18.30 -3.76 -2.06
C SER A 186 -17.97 -4.12 -0.61
N TYR A 187 -16.99 -5.01 -0.36
CA TYR A 187 -16.53 -5.29 1.01
C TYR A 187 -15.99 -4.04 1.70
N TYR A 188 -15.44 -3.10 0.93
CA TYR A 188 -14.80 -1.92 1.45
C TYR A 188 -15.78 -0.76 1.71
N ASP A 189 -17.07 -0.86 1.34
CA ASP A 189 -18.06 0.24 1.45
C ASP A 189 -18.17 0.88 2.83
N ASP A 190 -18.02 0.10 3.90
CA ASP A 190 -18.18 0.56 5.29
C ASP A 190 -16.84 0.74 6.04
N VAL A 191 -15.74 0.98 5.32
CA VAL A 191 -14.42 1.28 5.92
C VAL A 191 -13.81 2.55 5.35
N GLU A 192 -12.96 3.20 6.14
CA GLU A 192 -12.18 4.35 5.72
C GLU A 192 -11.04 3.90 4.79
N ILE A 193 -11.06 4.37 3.54
CA ILE A 193 -9.97 4.15 2.59
C ILE A 193 -8.97 5.31 2.72
N CYS A 194 -7.71 5.01 3.04
CA CYS A 194 -6.67 6.02 3.21
C CYS A 194 -5.82 6.27 1.96
N GLY A 195 -5.97 5.45 0.91
CA GLY A 195 -5.25 5.57 -0.35
C GLY A 195 -5.39 4.35 -1.23
N TYR A 196 -4.68 4.38 -2.36
CA TYR A 196 -4.66 3.32 -3.36
C TYR A 196 -3.25 3.00 -3.80
N HIS A 197 -2.96 1.71 -3.91
CA HIS A 197 -1.81 1.21 -4.65
C HIS A 197 -2.25 0.77 -6.05
N VAL A 198 -1.39 1.10 -7.01
CA VAL A 198 -1.50 0.61 -8.38
C VAL A 198 -0.16 0.07 -8.82
N ALA A 199 -0.20 -1.06 -9.49
CA ALA A 199 0.95 -1.69 -10.09
C ALA A 199 0.51 -2.43 -11.35
N GLY A 200 1.46 -3.07 -12.03
CA GLY A 200 1.18 -4.06 -13.05
C GLY A 200 2.02 -5.30 -12.82
N SER A 201 1.39 -6.46 -12.93
CA SER A 201 2.04 -7.76 -12.72
C SER A 201 2.03 -8.60 -14.00
N THR A 202 3.06 -9.44 -14.17
CA THR A 202 3.17 -10.38 -15.29
C THR A 202 2.14 -11.49 -15.08
N ALA A 203 1.06 -11.47 -15.86
CA ALA A 203 0.07 -12.54 -15.85
C ALA A 203 0.61 -13.78 -16.58
N GLY A 204 1.02 -14.81 -15.83
CA GLY A 204 1.27 -16.16 -16.32
C GLY A 204 0.15 -17.14 -15.90
N ASP A 205 0.39 -18.45 -16.02
CA ASP A 205 -0.55 -19.49 -15.54
C ASP A 205 -0.76 -19.44 -14.00
N LEU A 206 0.15 -18.77 -13.29
CA LEU A 206 0.06 -18.49 -11.85
C LEU A 206 -0.23 -17.01 -11.64
N VAL A 207 -1.23 -16.73 -10.80
CA VAL A 207 -1.55 -15.39 -10.31
C VAL A 207 -0.50 -15.01 -9.27
N LEU A 208 0.55 -14.34 -9.74
CA LEU A 208 1.63 -13.81 -8.93
C LEU A 208 1.59 -12.30 -8.98
N ASP A 209 1.84 -11.70 -7.83
CA ASP A 209 2.00 -10.27 -7.73
C ASP A 209 3.49 -9.92 -7.85
N THR A 210 3.89 -9.49 -9.04
CA THR A 210 5.30 -9.27 -9.40
C THR A 210 5.66 -7.80 -9.47
N HIS A 211 4.67 -6.90 -9.58
CA HIS A 211 4.86 -5.46 -9.70
C HIS A 211 5.97 -5.10 -10.71
N ASP A 212 6.02 -5.83 -11.84
CA ASP A 212 7.11 -5.80 -12.83
C ASP A 212 6.63 -5.45 -14.26
N GLN A 213 5.35 -5.12 -14.46
CA GLN A 213 4.79 -4.58 -15.71
C GLN A 213 4.18 -3.18 -15.54
N PRO A 214 4.12 -2.35 -16.60
CA PRO A 214 3.36 -1.09 -16.56
C PRO A 214 1.93 -1.31 -16.06
N VAL A 215 1.33 -0.29 -15.46
CA VAL A 215 -0.05 -0.39 -14.94
C VAL A 215 -0.99 -0.70 -16.11
N PRO A 216 -1.73 -1.83 -16.07
CA PRO A 216 -2.61 -2.20 -17.16
C PRO A 216 -3.82 -1.28 -17.20
N ASP A 217 -4.40 -1.09 -18.38
CA ASP A 217 -5.57 -0.22 -18.56
C ASP A 217 -6.75 -0.66 -17.70
N GLN A 218 -6.88 -1.96 -17.42
CA GLN A 218 -7.87 -2.49 -16.48
C GLN A 218 -7.68 -1.92 -15.08
N THR A 219 -6.46 -1.94 -14.52
CA THR A 219 -6.17 -1.36 -13.20
C THR A 219 -6.43 0.16 -13.19
N LEU A 220 -6.15 0.87 -14.28
CA LEU A 220 -6.51 2.29 -14.42
C LEU A 220 -8.02 2.54 -14.41
N GLN A 221 -8.82 1.69 -15.09
CA GLN A 221 -10.28 1.77 -15.06
C GLN A 221 -10.83 1.54 -13.65
N LEU A 222 -10.28 0.56 -12.94
CA LEU A 222 -10.62 0.26 -11.55
C LEU A 222 -10.27 1.45 -10.64
N LEU A 223 -9.07 2.00 -10.80
CA LEU A 223 -8.62 3.19 -10.09
C LEU A 223 -9.59 4.35 -10.28
N LEU A 224 -9.96 4.67 -11.52
CA LEU A 224 -10.89 5.76 -11.79
C LEU A 224 -12.24 5.54 -11.10
N LYS A 225 -12.77 4.31 -11.13
CA LYS A 225 -14.03 3.97 -10.47
C LYS A 225 -13.96 4.14 -8.96
N CYS A 226 -12.93 3.58 -8.32
CA CYS A 226 -12.73 3.68 -6.87
C CYS A 226 -12.47 5.11 -6.43
N PHE A 227 -11.56 5.80 -7.11
CA PHE A 227 -11.19 7.18 -6.81
C PHE A 227 -12.38 8.13 -6.97
N SER A 228 -13.22 7.95 -8.00
CA SER A 228 -14.43 8.78 -8.19
C SER A 228 -15.40 8.69 -7.01
N ALA A 229 -15.51 7.51 -6.38
CA ALA A 229 -16.34 7.31 -5.20
C ALA A 229 -15.66 7.77 -3.92
N ARG A 230 -14.37 7.46 -3.77
CA ARG A 230 -13.57 7.69 -2.56
C ARG A 230 -12.18 8.20 -2.93
N PRO A 231 -12.01 9.51 -3.07
CA PRO A 231 -10.72 10.10 -3.43
C PRO A 231 -9.66 9.92 -2.33
N GLY A 232 -8.43 9.59 -2.73
CA GLY A 232 -7.29 9.40 -1.82
C GLY A 232 -5.97 9.48 -2.57
N PRO A 233 -4.82 9.51 -1.87
CA PRO A 233 -3.52 9.43 -2.53
C PRO A 233 -3.39 8.12 -3.31
N VAL A 234 -2.71 8.18 -4.45
CA VAL A 234 -2.43 7.04 -5.32
C VAL A 234 -0.92 6.87 -5.41
N ILE A 235 -0.43 5.70 -5.06
CA ILE A 235 0.98 5.35 -5.13
C ILE A 235 1.16 4.28 -6.21
N TYR A 236 2.04 4.58 -7.16
CA TYR A 236 2.53 3.59 -8.10
C TYR A 236 3.61 2.76 -7.41
N GLU A 237 3.34 1.47 -7.27
CA GLU A 237 4.30 0.50 -6.74
C GLU A 237 5.10 -0.15 -7.87
N ARG A 238 6.40 -0.31 -7.62
CA ARG A 238 7.31 -0.93 -8.57
C ARG A 238 8.41 -1.70 -7.87
N ASP A 239 8.39 -3.03 -8.03
CA ASP A 239 9.34 -3.90 -7.34
C ASP A 239 10.65 -4.11 -8.08
N TYR A 240 10.62 -4.03 -9.41
CA TYR A 240 11.78 -4.27 -10.26
C TYR A 240 12.64 -3.00 -10.50
N ALA A 241 13.91 -3.21 -10.88
CA ALA A 241 14.89 -2.16 -11.14
C ALA A 241 14.59 -1.37 -12.44
N LEU A 242 13.58 -0.50 -12.39
CA LEU A 242 13.34 0.52 -13.42
C LEU A 242 14.21 1.76 -13.18
N ASP A 243 14.46 2.50 -14.26
CA ASP A 243 15.03 3.82 -14.13
C ASP A 243 14.00 4.84 -13.60
N VAL A 244 14.49 5.93 -13.03
CA VAL A 244 13.64 6.97 -12.41
C VAL A 244 12.76 7.69 -13.44
N THR A 245 13.19 7.72 -14.71
CA THR A 245 12.44 8.36 -15.80
C THR A 245 11.23 7.52 -16.18
N GLU A 246 11.36 6.20 -16.27
CA GLU A 246 10.27 5.25 -16.48
C GLU A 246 9.23 5.35 -15.37
N ILE A 247 9.67 5.34 -14.11
CA ILE A 247 8.79 5.52 -12.94
C ILE A 247 8.03 6.85 -13.04
N SER A 248 8.74 7.94 -13.34
CA SER A 248 8.14 9.28 -13.47
C SER A 248 7.20 9.40 -14.68
N ASN A 249 7.45 8.67 -15.76
CA ASN A 249 6.56 8.61 -16.93
C ASN A 249 5.25 7.91 -16.56
N GLU A 250 5.32 6.79 -15.85
CA GLU A 250 4.13 6.02 -15.47
C GLU A 250 3.28 6.78 -14.44
N ILE A 251 3.89 7.43 -13.45
CA ILE A 251 3.19 8.34 -12.51
C ILE A 251 2.42 9.43 -13.27
N ARG A 252 3.04 10.04 -14.28
CA ARG A 252 2.38 11.05 -15.13
C ARG A 252 1.23 10.45 -15.95
N ARG A 253 1.38 9.23 -16.47
CA ARG A 253 0.31 8.53 -17.19
C ARG A 253 -0.89 8.26 -16.29
N ILE A 254 -0.66 7.76 -15.06
CA ILE A 254 -1.70 7.49 -14.07
C ILE A 254 -2.45 8.79 -13.71
N ALA A 255 -1.71 9.87 -13.43
CA ALA A 255 -2.29 11.17 -13.13
C ALA A 255 -3.17 11.70 -14.29
N ALA A 256 -2.64 11.68 -15.52
CA ALA A 256 -3.37 12.13 -16.71
C ALA A 256 -4.63 11.28 -16.97
N TYR A 257 -4.59 9.98 -16.67
CA TYR A 257 -5.74 9.09 -16.79
C TYR A 257 -6.87 9.50 -15.82
N LEU A 258 -6.52 9.75 -14.55
CA LEU A 258 -7.48 10.23 -13.55
C LEU A 258 -8.05 11.60 -13.89
N GLU A 259 -7.21 12.54 -14.31
CA GLU A 259 -7.62 13.89 -14.73
C GLU A 259 -8.60 13.84 -15.93
N GLY A 260 -8.29 13.01 -16.93
CA GLY A 260 -9.16 12.82 -18.10
C GLY A 260 -10.47 12.13 -17.76
N GLY A 261 -10.45 11.15 -16.86
CA GLY A 261 -11.62 10.35 -16.48
C GLY A 261 -12.60 11.07 -15.55
N LEU A 262 -12.11 11.94 -14.67
CA LEU A 262 -12.96 12.74 -13.77
C LEU A 262 -13.57 13.97 -14.45
N GLY A 263 -13.13 14.28 -15.67
CA GLY A 263 -13.50 15.49 -16.40
C GLY A 263 -12.84 16.74 -15.81
N THR A 264 -12.60 17.76 -16.64
CA THR A 264 -12.25 19.09 -16.13
C THR A 264 -13.42 19.61 -15.28
N PRO A 265 -13.19 20.14 -14.07
CA PRO A 265 -14.23 20.87 -13.36
C PRO A 265 -14.70 21.98 -14.30
N THR A 266 -15.97 21.96 -14.67
CA THR A 266 -16.59 23.09 -15.34
C THR A 266 -16.42 24.28 -14.40
N ARG A 267 -15.54 25.22 -14.78
CA ARG A 267 -15.32 26.47 -14.09
C ARG A 267 -16.59 27.31 -14.04
#